data_AF-A0AAD6X0J6-F1
#
_entry.id   AF-A0AAD6X0J6-F1
#
_cell.length_a   1.000
_cell.length_b   1.000
_cell.length_c   1.000
_cell.angle_alpha   90.00
_cell.angle_beta   90.00
_cell.angle_gamma   90.00
#
_symmetry.space_group_name_H-M   'P 1'
#
loop_
_entity.id
_entity.type
_entity.pdbx_description
1 polymer ?
#
loop_
_entity_poly.entity_id
_entity_poly.type
_entity_poly.pdbx_seq_one_letter_code
_entity_poly.pdbx_strand_id
1 'polypeptide(L)'
;MRAFGIVIDGVGAPSSQHSFFCFSPFFPPFSLLATPSSHPLLAISLLTKTKTRAGLDNILVLLIGGIPIAMPTVLSVTLAVGAQQLAKHKAIVTCITAIEELAGVTILCSDKTGTMTTNKLTIDQKTILTYSSFSADDVILLAAYASRTENQDAIDMSVVQACGDPARVRAGIKLLDFKPFNPTDKRTEITYREEASGKLKRVTKGMTGSIIELCSRNRTEELENKLEKDVEGVRIPSYPTFFLEQHER
;
A
#
# COMPACT_ATOMS: atom_id res chain seq x y z
N MET A 1 35.89 0.12 11.45
CA MET A 1 34.66 0.34 10.66
C MET A 1 33.96 -0.99 10.54
N ARG A 2 32.67 -1.05 10.85
CA ARG A 2 31.94 -2.32 10.95
C ARG A 2 30.51 -2.08 10.42
N ALA A 3 30.19 -2.70 9.29
CA ALA A 3 28.89 -2.64 8.64
C ALA A 3 28.11 -3.94 8.93
N PHE A 4 26.79 -3.85 9.07
CA PHE A 4 25.91 -4.95 9.48
C PHE A 4 24.62 -4.94 8.66
N GLY A 5 24.12 -6.14 8.32
CA GLY A 5 22.80 -6.30 7.72
C GLY A 5 21.80 -6.82 8.74
N ILE A 6 20.70 -6.10 8.98
CA ILE A 6 19.54 -6.65 9.66
C ILE A 6 18.46 -6.94 8.63
N VAL A 7 17.95 -8.15 8.69
CA VAL A 7 16.77 -8.58 7.92
C VAL A 7 15.60 -8.60 8.88
N ILE A 8 14.58 -7.79 8.59
CA ILE A 8 13.27 -7.88 9.23
C ILE A 8 12.41 -8.83 8.41
N ASP A 9 11.99 -9.94 9.00
CA ASP A 9 11.05 -10.87 8.37
C ASP A 9 9.62 -10.46 8.73
N GLY A 10 8.93 -9.83 7.79
CA GLY A 10 7.47 -9.74 7.85
C GLY A 10 6.87 -11.06 7.36
N VAL A 11 5.68 -11.43 7.76
CA VAL A 11 5.02 -12.66 7.28
C VAL A 11 4.17 -12.36 6.04
N GLY A 12 4.24 -13.24 5.01
CA GLY A 12 3.12 -13.57 4.11
C GLY A 12 3.06 -13.01 2.67
N ALA A 13 3.68 -13.75 1.72
CA ALA A 13 3.10 -14.30 0.46
C ALA A 13 2.71 -13.37 -0.75
N PRO A 14 2.38 -13.89 -1.96
CA PRO A 14 3.15 -13.68 -3.18
C PRO A 14 2.41 -12.98 -4.37
N SER A 15 3.23 -12.64 -5.36
CA SER A 15 2.99 -12.22 -6.76
C SER A 15 1.73 -12.68 -7.50
N SER A 16 1.22 -11.86 -8.45
CA SER A 16 1.26 -12.17 -9.89
C SER A 16 0.67 -11.06 -10.77
N GLN A 17 1.08 -11.07 -12.03
CA GLN A 17 0.97 -10.04 -13.05
C GLN A 17 -0.31 -10.15 -13.94
N HIS A 18 -0.56 -9.07 -14.69
CA HIS A 18 -1.24 -8.97 -16.01
C HIS A 18 -2.74 -9.33 -16.15
N SER A 19 -3.57 -8.33 -16.51
CA SER A 19 -4.04 -8.10 -17.90
C SER A 19 -5.25 -7.15 -17.91
N PHE A 20 -5.05 -5.97 -18.51
CA PHE A 20 -6.06 -4.96 -18.81
C PHE A 20 -7.22 -5.54 -19.64
N PHE A 21 -8.44 -5.48 -19.12
CA PHE A 21 -9.65 -5.49 -19.95
C PHE A 21 -10.72 -4.59 -19.31
N CYS A 22 -10.97 -3.45 -19.97
CA CYS A 22 -12.00 -2.49 -19.63
C CYS A 22 -13.32 -2.93 -20.29
N PHE A 23 -14.32 -3.26 -19.48
CA PHE A 23 -15.68 -3.55 -19.96
C PHE A 23 -16.53 -2.31 -19.78
N SER A 24 -17.06 -1.77 -20.88
CA SER A 24 -18.05 -0.69 -20.88
C SER A 24 -19.45 -1.23 -20.53
N PRO A 25 -20.32 -0.42 -19.91
CA PRO A 25 -21.60 -0.89 -19.39
C PRO A 25 -22.57 -1.24 -20.53
N PHE A 26 -23.15 -2.43 -20.38
CA PHE A 26 -24.23 -2.97 -21.19
C PHE A 26 -25.54 -2.23 -20.87
N PHE A 27 -25.75 -1.08 -21.51
CA PHE A 27 -27.09 -0.56 -21.77
C PHE A 27 -27.16 -0.28 -23.26
N PRO A 28 -27.94 -1.04 -24.05
CA PRO A 28 -28.17 -0.64 -25.43
C PRO A 28 -28.80 0.75 -25.38
N PRO A 29 -28.29 1.72 -26.15
CA PRO A 29 -28.91 3.02 -26.18
C PRO A 29 -30.33 2.83 -26.73
N PHE A 30 -31.31 3.41 -26.06
CA PHE A 30 -32.70 3.57 -26.54
C PHE A 30 -32.79 4.27 -27.92
N SER A 31 -31.65 4.61 -28.53
CA SER A 31 -31.43 5.12 -29.87
C SER A 31 -31.86 4.18 -31.00
N LEU A 32 -32.22 2.92 -30.74
CA LEU A 32 -32.77 2.05 -31.79
C LEU A 32 -34.19 2.43 -32.24
N LEU A 33 -34.80 3.48 -31.65
CA LEU A 33 -36.04 4.09 -32.13
C LEU A 33 -35.84 5.16 -33.23
N ALA A 34 -34.60 5.47 -33.63
CA ALA A 34 -34.28 6.59 -34.52
C ALA A 34 -33.97 6.20 -35.97
N THR A 35 -34.46 5.06 -36.46
CA THR A 35 -34.44 4.75 -37.91
C THR A 35 -35.83 4.96 -38.51
N PRO A 36 -35.97 5.75 -39.60
CA PRO A 36 -37.27 6.14 -40.16
C PRO A 36 -38.08 4.99 -40.79
N SER A 37 -37.54 3.77 -40.80
CA SER A 37 -38.22 2.55 -41.25
C SER A 37 -39.11 1.90 -40.17
N SER A 38 -39.14 2.44 -38.95
CA SER A 38 -39.76 1.79 -37.79
C SER A 38 -40.66 2.72 -36.96
N HIS A 39 -41.62 3.36 -37.62
CA HIS A 39 -42.79 3.90 -36.91
C HIS A 39 -43.98 2.96 -37.12
N PRO A 40 -43.99 1.77 -36.47
CA PRO A 40 -45.15 0.89 -36.54
C PRO A 40 -46.41 1.61 -36.07
N LEU A 41 -46.29 2.58 -35.17
CA LEU A 41 -47.42 3.38 -34.69
C LEU A 41 -48.01 4.31 -35.76
N LEU A 42 -47.17 4.93 -36.59
CA LEU A 42 -47.63 5.80 -37.67
C LEU A 42 -48.22 4.95 -38.82
N ALA A 43 -47.58 3.81 -39.12
CA ALA A 43 -48.08 2.82 -40.08
C ALA A 43 -49.41 2.19 -39.65
N ILE A 44 -49.56 1.81 -38.38
CA ILE A 44 -50.81 1.25 -37.83
C ILE A 44 -51.92 2.32 -37.82
N SER A 45 -51.63 3.59 -37.52
CA SER A 45 -52.65 4.65 -37.57
C SER A 45 -53.11 4.95 -39.00
N LEU A 46 -52.20 4.89 -39.99
CA LEU A 46 -52.51 5.07 -41.42
C LEU A 46 -53.25 3.85 -42.01
N LEU A 47 -52.90 2.63 -41.59
CA LEU A 47 -53.53 1.39 -42.06
C LEU A 47 -54.93 1.17 -41.46
N THR A 48 -55.22 1.70 -40.26
CA THR A 48 -56.51 1.45 -39.58
C THR A 48 -57.64 2.41 -39.93
N LYS A 49 -57.45 3.41 -40.82
CA LYS A 49 -58.47 4.43 -41.18
C LYS A 49 -59.23 4.97 -39.94
N THR A 50 -58.55 5.13 -38.82
CA THR A 50 -59.17 5.65 -37.60
C THR A 50 -59.28 7.16 -37.69
N LYS A 51 -60.36 7.73 -37.13
CA LYS A 51 -60.55 9.18 -37.01
C LYS A 51 -59.29 9.78 -36.36
N THR A 52 -58.71 10.84 -36.92
CA THR A 52 -57.42 11.43 -36.49
C THR A 52 -57.27 11.66 -35.00
N ARG A 53 -58.38 11.87 -34.27
CA ARG A 53 -58.42 11.98 -32.80
C ARG A 53 -58.09 10.66 -32.08
N ALA A 54 -58.63 9.53 -32.53
CA ALA A 54 -58.39 8.22 -31.90
C ALA A 54 -56.96 7.71 -32.12
N GLY A 55 -56.34 8.05 -33.26
CA GLY A 55 -54.93 7.75 -33.51
C GLY A 55 -53.99 8.49 -32.55
N LEU A 56 -54.31 9.76 -32.24
CA LEU A 56 -53.56 10.56 -31.27
C LEU A 56 -53.69 10.01 -29.85
N ASP A 57 -54.89 9.61 -29.44
CA ASP A 57 -55.13 9.02 -28.12
C ASP A 57 -54.31 7.73 -27.92
N ASN A 58 -54.23 6.88 -28.95
CA ASN A 58 -53.46 5.64 -28.89
C ASN A 58 -51.94 5.89 -28.77
N ILE A 59 -51.41 6.88 -29.49
CA ILE A 59 -50.00 7.26 -29.40
C ILE A 59 -49.70 7.85 -28.01
N LEU A 60 -50.61 8.65 -27.46
CA LEU A 60 -50.46 9.24 -26.12
C LEU A 60 -50.39 8.17 -25.04
N VAL A 61 -51.27 7.16 -25.08
CA VAL A 61 -51.27 6.05 -24.11
C VAL A 61 -49.98 5.24 -24.18
N LEU A 62 -49.49 4.95 -25.40
CA LEU A 62 -48.22 4.24 -25.59
C LEU A 62 -47.00 5.06 -25.12
N LEU A 63 -47.03 6.38 -25.33
CA LEU A 63 -45.96 7.27 -24.90
C LEU A 63 -45.91 7.40 -23.37
N ILE A 64 -47.06 7.53 -22.71
CA ILE A 64 -47.14 7.55 -21.24
C ILE A 64 -46.72 6.20 -20.65
N GLY A 65 -47.12 5.08 -21.26
CA GLY A 65 -46.75 3.74 -20.80
C GLY A 65 -45.29 3.35 -21.09
N GLY A 66 -44.67 3.96 -22.10
CA GLY A 66 -43.32 3.62 -22.56
C GLY A 66 -42.18 4.33 -21.83
N ILE A 67 -42.44 5.45 -21.14
CA ILE A 67 -41.41 6.21 -20.42
C ILE A 67 -41.30 5.68 -18.98
N PRO A 68 -40.19 5.02 -18.61
CA PRO A 68 -40.01 4.46 -17.27
C PRO A 68 -39.57 5.55 -16.28
N ILE A 69 -40.48 6.46 -15.93
CA ILE A 69 -40.22 7.60 -15.01
C ILE A 69 -39.72 7.12 -13.63
N ALA A 70 -40.11 5.91 -13.21
CA ALA A 70 -39.71 5.34 -11.92
C ALA A 70 -38.29 4.75 -11.90
N MET A 71 -37.71 4.38 -13.05
CA MET A 71 -36.44 3.65 -13.11
C MET A 71 -35.26 4.42 -12.46
N PRO A 72 -35.04 5.72 -12.72
CA PRO A 72 -33.95 6.46 -12.10
C PRO A 72 -34.07 6.55 -10.57
N THR A 73 -35.30 6.61 -10.07
CA THR A 73 -35.58 6.68 -8.63
C THR A 73 -35.28 5.35 -7.95
N VAL A 74 -35.72 4.22 -8.54
CA VAL A 74 -35.48 2.88 -8.00
C VAL A 74 -33.99 2.55 -7.96
N LEU A 75 -33.25 2.89 -9.03
CA LEU A 75 -31.79 2.71 -9.07
C LEU A 75 -31.09 3.51 -7.97
N SER A 76 -31.46 4.78 -7.81
CA SER A 76 -30.88 5.65 -6.77
C SER A 76 -31.10 5.11 -5.36
N VAL A 77 -32.33 4.66 -5.04
CA VAL A 77 -32.65 4.07 -3.74
C VAL A 77 -31.88 2.77 -3.52
N THR A 78 -31.78 1.91 -4.54
CA THR A 78 -31.07 0.63 -4.44
C THR A 78 -29.58 0.83 -4.16
N LEU A 79 -28.93 1.76 -4.87
CA LEU A 79 -27.52 2.08 -4.66
C LEU A 79 -27.29 2.74 -3.29
N ALA A 80 -28.21 3.59 -2.81
CA ALA A 80 -28.13 4.17 -1.47
C ALA A 80 -28.24 3.12 -0.36
N VAL A 81 -29.15 2.15 -0.51
CA VAL A 81 -29.26 1.00 0.40
C VAL A 81 -27.99 0.14 0.35
N GLY A 82 -27.42 -0.08 -0.84
CA GLY A 82 -26.14 -0.76 -1.03
C GLY A 82 -24.98 -0.06 -0.31
N ALA A 83 -24.90 1.27 -0.41
CA ALA A 83 -23.91 2.09 0.29
C ALA A 83 -24.01 1.92 1.81
N GLN A 84 -25.23 1.89 2.36
CA GLN A 84 -25.45 1.67 3.79
C GLN A 84 -25.00 0.28 4.23
N GLN A 85 -25.20 -0.75 3.40
CA GLN A 85 -24.71 -2.11 3.70
C GLN A 85 -23.18 -2.18 3.66
N LEU A 86 -22.53 -1.55 2.68
CA LEU A 86 -21.07 -1.48 2.60
C LEU A 86 -20.46 -0.76 3.81
N ALA A 87 -21.11 0.31 4.29
CA ALA A 87 -20.68 1.02 5.49
C ALA A 87 -20.70 0.13 6.75
N LYS A 88 -21.68 -0.78 6.88
CA LYS A 88 -21.71 -1.78 7.98
C LYS A 88 -20.52 -2.74 7.92
N HIS A 89 -19.97 -2.99 6.73
CA HIS A 89 -18.77 -3.79 6.51
C HIS A 89 -17.47 -2.96 6.55
N LYS A 90 -17.50 -1.74 7.12
CA LYS A 90 -16.35 -0.81 7.24
C LYS A 90 -15.81 -0.30 5.88
N ALA A 91 -16.60 -0.37 4.81
CA ALA A 91 -16.29 0.23 3.52
C ALA A 91 -17.10 1.52 3.35
N ILE A 92 -16.44 2.67 3.44
CA ILE A 92 -17.08 3.99 3.33
C ILE A 92 -17.20 4.36 1.84
N VAL A 93 -18.42 4.52 1.35
CA VAL A 93 -18.71 4.93 -0.02
C VAL A 93 -18.96 6.44 -0.03
N THR A 94 -18.13 7.20 -0.75
CA THR A 94 -18.27 8.66 -0.90
C THR A 94 -19.14 9.07 -2.09
N CYS A 95 -19.17 8.24 -3.13
CA CYS A 95 -19.93 8.46 -4.36
C CYS A 95 -20.82 7.24 -4.66
N ILE A 96 -22.12 7.45 -4.88
CA ILE A 96 -23.08 6.36 -5.14
C ILE A 96 -22.73 5.58 -6.43
N THR A 97 -22.20 6.26 -7.45
CA THR A 97 -21.75 5.66 -8.72
C THR A 97 -20.55 4.71 -8.54
N ALA A 98 -19.76 4.88 -7.47
CA ALA A 98 -18.61 4.02 -7.22
C ALA A 98 -19.01 2.55 -6.94
N ILE A 99 -20.26 2.32 -6.50
CA ILE A 99 -20.78 0.97 -6.28
C ILE A 99 -20.96 0.22 -7.60
N GLU A 100 -21.43 0.91 -8.65
CA GLU A 100 -21.59 0.33 -9.99
C GLU A 100 -20.23 0.08 -10.63
N GLU A 101 -19.29 1.03 -10.50
CA GLU A 101 -17.92 0.86 -10.99
C GLU A 101 -17.24 -0.32 -10.30
N LEU A 102 -17.37 -0.44 -8.96
CA LEU A 102 -16.83 -1.55 -8.18
C LEU A 102 -17.39 -2.92 -8.62
N ALA A 103 -18.67 -2.98 -9.01
CA ALA A 103 -19.28 -4.20 -9.54
C ALA A 103 -18.69 -4.64 -10.89
N GLY A 104 -18.13 -3.71 -11.67
CA GLY A 104 -17.43 -3.97 -12.93
C GLY A 104 -15.92 -4.15 -12.81
N VAL A 105 -15.34 -4.04 -11.61
CA VAL A 105 -13.89 -4.18 -11.40
C VAL A 105 -13.45 -5.62 -11.63
N THR A 106 -12.56 -5.80 -12.60
CA THR A 106 -11.88 -7.08 -12.89
C THR A 106 -10.46 -7.13 -12.32
N ILE A 107 -9.83 -5.98 -12.10
CA ILE A 107 -8.46 -5.86 -11.59
C ILE A 107 -8.46 -4.96 -10.37
N LEU A 108 -7.99 -5.51 -9.24
CA LEU A 108 -7.78 -4.76 -8.01
C LEU A 108 -6.28 -4.51 -7.80
N CYS A 109 -5.85 -3.26 -8.02
CA CYS A 109 -4.52 -2.81 -7.63
C CYS A 109 -4.53 -2.44 -6.14
N SER A 110 -4.31 -3.41 -5.26
CA SER A 110 -4.13 -3.11 -3.83
C SER A 110 -2.70 -2.65 -3.58
N ASP A 111 -2.53 -1.54 -2.87
CA ASP A 111 -1.22 -1.22 -2.31
C ASP A 111 -0.87 -2.26 -1.25
N LYS A 112 0.42 -2.56 -1.09
CA LYS A 112 0.86 -3.59 -0.16
C LYS A 112 0.88 -3.06 1.27
N THR A 113 1.61 -1.97 1.47
CA THR A 113 1.91 -1.44 2.81
C THR A 113 0.67 -0.79 3.38
N GLY A 114 0.16 -1.33 4.49
CA GLY A 114 -1.02 -0.79 5.16
C GLY A 114 -2.37 -1.25 4.58
N THR A 115 -2.40 -1.99 3.46
CA THR A 115 -3.64 -2.65 2.97
C THR A 115 -3.55 -4.18 3.09
N MET A 116 -2.56 -4.82 2.47
CA MET A 116 -2.38 -6.28 2.60
C MET A 116 -1.61 -6.68 3.85
N THR A 117 -0.66 -5.85 4.29
CA THR A 117 0.13 -6.13 5.48
C THR A 117 -0.44 -5.41 6.69
N THR A 118 -0.56 -6.13 7.81
CA THR A 118 -0.57 -5.45 9.10
C THR A 118 0.79 -4.78 9.25
N ASN A 119 0.84 -3.47 9.46
CA ASN A 119 2.07 -2.68 9.67
C ASN A 119 2.77 -3.04 11.00
N LYS A 120 2.99 -4.34 11.21
CA LYS A 120 3.55 -5.02 12.37
C LYS A 120 4.69 -5.86 11.83
N LEU A 121 5.90 -5.33 11.99
CA LEU A 121 7.11 -5.98 11.56
C LEU A 121 7.68 -6.79 12.72
N THR A 122 8.30 -7.92 12.41
CA THR A 122 8.97 -8.78 13.38
C THR A 122 10.38 -9.07 12.90
N ILE A 123 11.34 -9.20 13.82
CA ILE A 123 12.72 -9.52 13.47
C ILE A 123 13.00 -10.92 14.01
N ASP A 124 13.31 -11.86 13.12
CA ASP A 124 13.88 -13.14 13.53
C ASP A 124 15.38 -12.97 13.72
N GLN A 125 15.91 -13.41 14.87
CA GLN A 125 17.35 -13.31 15.14
C GLN A 125 18.16 -14.21 14.19
N LYS A 126 17.55 -15.26 13.63
CA LYS A 126 18.21 -16.20 12.71
C LYS A 126 18.46 -15.60 11.32
N THR A 127 17.74 -14.55 10.94
CA THR A 127 17.88 -13.90 9.63
C THR A 127 18.93 -12.78 9.64
N ILE A 128 19.52 -12.46 10.79
CA ILE A 128 20.49 -11.37 10.93
C ILE A 128 21.85 -11.84 10.41
N LEU A 129 22.40 -11.10 9.43
CA LEU A 129 23.68 -11.38 8.82
C LEU A 129 24.73 -10.36 9.28
N THR A 130 25.76 -10.86 9.94
CA THR A 130 26.84 -10.04 10.51
C THR A 130 28.11 -10.17 9.67
N TYR A 131 28.65 -9.04 9.20
CA TYR A 131 29.89 -9.00 8.40
C TYR A 131 31.13 -8.60 9.21
N SER A 132 31.03 -8.58 10.54
CA SER A 132 32.16 -8.29 11.43
C SER A 132 32.04 -9.06 12.75
N SER A 133 32.94 -8.80 13.70
CA SER A 133 33.06 -9.52 14.97
C SER A 133 31.99 -9.21 16.03
N PHE A 134 30.81 -8.74 15.61
CA PHE A 134 29.69 -8.52 16.53
C PHE A 134 28.66 -9.65 16.42
N SER A 135 27.98 -9.91 17.54
CA SER A 135 26.87 -10.86 17.60
C SER A 135 25.58 -10.25 17.06
N ALA A 136 24.59 -11.10 16.76
CA ALA A 136 23.25 -10.64 16.35
C ALA A 136 22.61 -9.74 17.42
N ASP A 137 22.82 -10.04 18.71
CA ASP A 137 22.29 -9.25 19.83
C ASP A 137 22.90 -7.85 19.90
N ASP A 138 24.20 -7.72 19.65
CA ASP A 138 24.88 -6.41 19.60
C ASP A 138 24.30 -5.55 18.46
N VAL A 139 24.02 -6.19 17.33
CA VAL A 139 23.48 -5.53 16.15
C VAL A 139 22.05 -5.05 16.40
N ILE A 140 21.20 -5.87 17.06
CA ILE A 140 19.86 -5.46 17.49
C ILE A 140 19.94 -4.29 18.49
N LEU A 141 20.89 -4.32 19.43
CA LEU A 141 21.06 -3.25 20.41
C LEU A 141 21.47 -1.93 19.74
N LEU A 142 22.42 -1.96 18.80
CA LEU A 142 22.83 -0.80 18.01
C LEU A 142 21.68 -0.28 17.13
N ALA A 143 20.89 -1.18 16.55
CA ALA A 143 19.67 -0.83 15.84
C ALA A 143 18.70 -0.06 16.73
N ALA A 144 18.50 -0.56 17.95
CA ALA A 144 17.59 0.02 18.93
C ALA A 144 18.07 1.40 19.39
N TYR A 145 19.39 1.63 19.49
CA TYR A 145 19.95 2.97 19.77
C TYR A 145 19.54 3.97 18.68
N ALA A 146 19.61 3.56 17.42
CA ALA A 146 19.18 4.37 16.28
C ALA A 146 17.65 4.47 16.12
N SER A 147 16.87 3.81 16.99
CA SER A 147 15.41 3.84 16.99
C SER A 147 14.82 4.73 18.06
N ARG A 148 13.66 5.32 17.75
CA ARG A 148 12.85 6.08 18.71
C ARG A 148 11.45 5.48 18.80
N THR A 149 11.07 5.08 20.01
CA THR A 149 9.70 4.60 20.30
C THR A 149 8.65 5.70 20.16
N GLU A 150 9.05 6.97 20.26
CA GLU A 150 8.19 8.14 20.10
C GLU A 150 7.66 8.32 18.67
N ASN A 151 8.43 7.86 17.66
CA ASN A 151 8.12 8.11 16.25
C ASN A 151 7.03 7.18 15.69
N GLN A 152 6.65 6.14 16.44
CA GLN A 152 5.63 5.13 16.08
C GLN A 152 5.85 4.44 14.71
N ASP A 153 7.09 4.41 14.22
CA ASP A 153 7.43 3.69 13.00
C ASP A 153 7.44 2.18 13.26
N ALA A 154 6.80 1.40 12.38
CA ALA A 154 6.70 -0.05 12.54
C ALA A 154 8.08 -0.76 12.56
N ILE A 155 9.07 -0.19 11.87
CA ILE A 155 10.47 -0.66 11.87
C ILE A 155 11.12 -0.41 13.23
N ASP A 156 10.92 0.78 13.81
CA ASP A 156 11.52 1.14 15.09
C ASP A 156 10.92 0.32 16.23
N MET A 157 9.60 0.11 16.16
CA MET A 157 8.89 -0.74 17.11
C MET A 157 9.36 -2.19 17.04
N SER A 158 9.55 -2.76 15.85
CA SER A 158 10.00 -4.16 15.72
C SER A 158 11.41 -4.36 16.26
N VAL A 159 12.30 -3.38 16.06
CA VAL A 159 13.67 -3.40 16.60
C VAL A 159 13.66 -3.33 18.12
N VAL A 160 12.87 -2.43 18.71
CA VAL A 160 12.79 -2.32 20.18
C VAL A 160 12.14 -3.56 20.79
N GLN A 161 11.12 -4.13 20.14
CA GLN A 161 10.51 -5.40 20.54
C GLN A 161 11.50 -6.56 20.48
N ALA A 162 12.35 -6.62 19.44
CA ALA A 162 13.38 -7.65 19.31
C ALA A 162 14.45 -7.58 20.43
N CYS A 163 14.67 -6.40 21.02
CA CYS A 163 15.57 -6.20 22.14
C CYS A 163 14.97 -6.66 23.49
N GLY A 164 13.65 -6.86 23.57
CA GLY A 164 12.92 -7.27 24.76
C GLY A 164 12.73 -6.15 25.79
N ASP A 165 13.82 -5.54 26.25
CA ASP A 165 13.82 -4.55 27.33
C ASP A 165 14.11 -3.12 26.82
N PRO A 166 13.11 -2.20 26.80
CA PRO A 166 13.33 -0.83 26.31
C PRO A 166 14.29 -0.02 27.19
N ALA A 167 14.44 -0.38 28.47
CA ALA A 167 15.40 0.26 29.38
C ALA A 167 16.86 -0.03 28.97
N ARG A 168 17.13 -1.21 28.40
CA ARG A 168 18.46 -1.63 27.94
C ARG A 168 18.94 -0.81 26.74
N VAL A 169 18.00 -0.31 25.93
CA VAL A 169 18.26 0.53 24.74
C VAL A 169 18.87 1.88 25.08
N ARG A 170 18.77 2.36 26.32
CA ARG A 170 19.36 3.65 26.74
C ARG A 170 20.33 3.53 27.91
N ALA A 171 20.53 2.32 28.43
CA ALA A 171 21.46 2.08 29.52
C ALA A 171 22.92 2.29 29.05
N GLY A 172 23.68 3.11 29.78
CA GLY A 172 25.11 3.30 29.52
C GLY A 172 25.47 4.17 28.30
N ILE A 173 24.49 4.87 27.72
CA ILE A 173 24.72 5.82 26.61
C ILE A 173 24.12 7.19 26.91
N LYS A 174 24.90 8.24 26.65
CA LYS A 174 24.42 9.62 26.66
C LYS A 174 24.15 10.06 25.23
N LEU A 175 22.87 10.27 24.90
CA LEU A 175 22.46 10.80 23.61
C LEU A 175 23.00 12.23 23.43
N LEU A 176 23.59 12.51 22.26
CA LEU A 176 24.09 13.84 21.92
C LEU A 176 23.31 14.46 20.75
N ASP A 177 23.13 13.68 19.68
CA ASP A 177 22.41 14.12 18.48
C ASP A 177 21.62 12.95 17.89
N PHE A 178 20.46 13.26 17.34
CA PHE A 178 19.59 12.28 16.67
C PHE A 178 18.98 12.92 15.43
N LYS A 179 19.24 12.33 14.27
CA LYS A 179 18.65 12.72 12.99
C LYS A 179 17.59 11.69 12.60
N PRO A 180 16.30 12.08 12.58
CA PRO A 180 15.22 11.18 12.18
C PRO A 180 15.34 10.78 10.70
N PHE A 181 14.55 9.79 10.29
CA PHE A 181 14.52 9.33 8.91
C PHE A 181 14.19 10.46 7.94
N ASN A 182 15.04 10.66 6.94
CA ASN A 182 14.80 11.57 5.82
C ASN A 182 14.58 10.77 4.53
N PRO A 183 13.46 10.93 3.81
CA PRO A 183 13.20 10.24 2.54
C PRO A 183 14.26 10.48 1.44
N THR A 184 15.00 11.59 1.50
CA THR A 184 16.09 11.89 0.57
C THR A 184 17.36 11.13 0.95
N ASP A 185 17.76 11.16 2.23
CA ASP A 185 18.97 10.48 2.72
C ASP A 185 18.78 8.98 2.98
N LYS A 186 17.52 8.54 3.06
CA LYS A 186 17.07 7.15 3.22
C LYS A 186 17.68 6.44 4.43
N ARG A 187 17.96 7.21 5.50
CA ARG A 187 18.61 6.75 6.71
C ARG A 187 18.25 7.59 7.94
N THR A 188 18.48 7.03 9.11
CA THR A 188 18.36 7.63 10.45
C THR A 188 19.72 7.50 11.13
N GLU A 189 20.14 8.51 11.90
CA GLU A 189 21.48 8.56 12.49
C GLU A 189 21.38 8.97 13.96
N ILE A 190 22.11 8.28 14.83
CA ILE A 190 22.29 8.65 16.24
C ILE A 190 23.77 8.88 16.52
N THR A 191 24.08 9.96 17.23
CA THR A 191 25.39 10.18 17.85
C THR A 191 25.23 10.14 19.36
N TYR A 192 26.01 9.28 20.01
CA TYR A 192 25.99 9.09 21.45
C TYR A 192 27.41 9.00 22.01
N ARG A 193 27.53 9.29 23.31
CA ARG A 193 28.74 9.01 24.09
C ARG A 193 28.48 7.76 24.93
N GLU A 194 29.36 6.78 24.81
CA GLU A 194 29.32 5.59 25.64
C GLU A 194 29.91 5.90 27.01
N GLU A 195 29.19 5.59 28.09
CA GLU A 195 29.62 5.93 29.46
C GLU A 195 30.82 5.09 29.92
N ALA A 196 30.89 3.82 29.51
CA ALA A 196 31.96 2.91 29.91
C ALA A 196 33.32 3.29 29.31
N SER A 197 33.36 3.73 28.04
CA SER A 197 34.61 4.07 27.34
C SER A 197 34.86 5.58 27.25
N GLY A 198 33.84 6.40 27.49
CA GLY A 198 33.88 7.86 27.27
C GLY A 198 33.92 8.26 25.79
N LYS A 199 33.92 7.30 24.85
CA LYS A 199 34.13 7.58 23.42
C LYS A 199 32.86 8.03 22.71
N LEU A 200 33.06 8.80 21.65
CA LEU A 200 32.02 9.26 20.75
C LEU A 200 31.77 8.23 19.66
N LYS A 201 30.55 7.69 19.66
CA LYS A 201 30.09 6.69 18.70
C LYS A 201 28.88 7.21 17.97
N ARG A 202 28.75 6.80 16.72
CA ARG A 202 27.66 7.14 15.83
C ARG A 202 27.16 5.87 15.19
N VAL A 203 25.85 5.70 15.17
CA VAL A 203 25.21 4.56 14.51
C VAL A 203 24.21 5.11 13.49
N THR A 204 24.26 4.57 12.28
CA THR A 204 23.36 4.94 11.19
C THR A 204 22.60 3.70 10.77
N LYS A 205 21.27 3.81 10.64
CA LYS A 205 20.39 2.78 10.08
C LYS A 205 19.75 3.27 8.78
N GLY A 206 19.66 2.47 7.74
CA GLY A 206 19.04 2.91 6.50
C GLY A 206 19.03 1.87 5.39
N MET A 207 18.69 2.29 4.17
CA MET A 207 18.75 1.41 3.00
C MET A 207 20.19 1.01 2.68
N THR A 208 20.38 -0.23 2.20
CA THR A 208 21.69 -0.81 1.88
C THR A 208 22.57 0.13 1.07
N GLY A 209 22.08 0.63 -0.08
CA GLY A 209 22.89 1.50 -0.96
C GLY A 209 23.38 2.76 -0.25
N SER A 210 22.52 3.42 0.53
CA SER A 210 22.87 4.64 1.26
C SER A 210 23.85 4.41 2.41
N ILE A 211 23.89 3.21 2.97
CA ILE A 211 24.84 2.83 4.03
C ILE A 211 26.18 2.35 3.44
N ILE A 212 26.17 1.62 2.32
CA ILE A 212 27.40 1.23 1.61
C ILE A 212 28.21 2.47 1.21
N GLU A 213 27.54 3.51 0.71
CA GLU A 213 28.21 4.76 0.32
C GLU A 213 28.92 5.48 1.49
N LEU A 214 28.44 5.28 2.72
CA LEU A 214 29.09 5.83 3.92
C LEU A 214 30.32 5.01 4.36
N CYS A 215 30.33 3.72 4.04
CA CYS A 215 31.39 2.78 4.41
C CYS A 215 32.66 3.03 3.59
N SER A 216 33.52 3.91 4.09
CA SER A 216 34.75 4.39 3.42
C SER A 216 36.05 3.65 3.81
N ARG A 217 36.04 2.78 4.83
CA ARG A 217 37.16 1.94 5.29
C ARG A 217 36.77 0.46 5.18
N ASN A 218 37.61 -0.38 4.56
CA ASN A 218 37.33 -1.78 4.23
C ASN A 218 36.24 -2.01 3.17
N ARG A 219 36.00 -1.03 2.29
CA ARG A 219 35.21 -1.26 1.07
C ARG A 219 36.04 -2.10 0.10
N THR A 220 35.75 -3.40 0.04
CA THR A 220 36.31 -4.31 -0.96
C THR A 220 35.19 -4.72 -1.90
N GLU A 221 35.47 -4.78 -3.20
CA GLU A 221 34.47 -5.19 -4.21
C GLU A 221 33.85 -6.56 -3.90
N GLU A 222 34.61 -7.47 -3.30
CA GLU A 222 34.12 -8.78 -2.84
C GLU A 222 33.05 -8.67 -1.76
N LEU A 223 33.21 -7.74 -0.80
CA LEU A 223 32.26 -7.53 0.28
C LEU A 223 30.98 -6.88 -0.24
N GLU A 224 31.11 -5.92 -1.16
CA GLU A 224 29.98 -5.25 -1.82
C GLU A 224 29.15 -6.25 -2.63
N ASN A 225 29.80 -7.08 -3.45
CA ASN A 225 29.14 -8.14 -4.21
C ASN A 225 28.48 -9.21 -3.33
N LYS A 226 29.12 -9.57 -2.21
CA LYS A 226 28.55 -10.52 -1.25
C LYS A 226 27.33 -9.93 -0.56
N LEU A 227 27.40 -8.65 -0.17
CA LEU A 227 26.31 -7.91 0.44
C LEU A 227 25.12 -7.81 -0.51
N GLU A 228 25.35 -7.47 -1.77
CA GLU A 228 24.29 -7.39 -2.78
C GLU A 228 23.63 -8.75 -3.01
N LYS A 229 24.41 -9.84 -3.08
CA LYS A 229 23.87 -11.21 -3.21
C LYS A 229 23.08 -11.65 -1.99
N ASP A 230 23.57 -11.37 -0.79
CA ASP A 230 22.87 -11.69 0.44
C ASP A 230 21.60 -10.84 0.57
N VAL A 231 21.66 -9.56 0.18
CA VAL A 231 20.48 -8.70 0.08
C VAL A 231 19.52 -9.27 -0.94
N GLU A 232 19.92 -9.68 -2.13
CA GLU A 232 19.00 -10.22 -3.14
C GLU A 232 18.43 -11.59 -2.75
N GLY A 233 19.24 -12.45 -2.13
CA GLY A 233 18.83 -13.76 -1.62
C GLY A 233 17.88 -13.67 -0.43
N VAL A 234 17.98 -12.61 0.37
CA VAL A 234 17.12 -12.38 1.54
C VAL A 234 16.02 -11.34 1.28
N ARG A 235 16.13 -10.55 0.20
CA ARG A 235 15.11 -9.62 -0.30
C ARG A 235 14.03 -10.46 -0.93
N ILE A 236 13.21 -11.03 -0.07
CA ILE A 236 11.82 -11.27 -0.41
C ILE A 236 11.30 -9.90 -0.86
N PRO A 237 10.70 -9.74 -2.06
CA PRO A 237 10.34 -8.46 -2.70
C PRO A 237 9.30 -7.60 -1.93
N SER A 238 9.12 -7.94 -0.66
CA SER A 238 8.02 -7.70 0.21
C SER A 238 8.45 -7.12 1.56
N TYR A 239 9.73 -7.20 1.96
CA TYR A 239 10.16 -6.80 3.31
C TYR A 239 11.23 -5.71 3.30
N PRO A 240 11.19 -4.78 4.28
CA PRO A 240 12.21 -3.76 4.44
C PRO A 240 13.49 -4.36 5.03
N THR A 241 14.56 -4.39 4.23
CA THR A 241 15.92 -4.68 4.70
C THR A 241 16.62 -3.37 5.05
N PHE A 242 17.26 -3.30 6.22
CA PHE A 242 18.02 -2.12 6.60
C PHE A 242 19.41 -2.49 7.12
N PHE A 243 20.35 -1.62 6.82
CA PHE A 243 21.76 -1.78 7.16
C PHE A 243 22.11 -0.84 8.30
N LEU A 244 23.00 -1.32 9.15
CA LEU A 244 23.58 -0.55 10.23
C LEU A 244 25.06 -0.34 9.99
N GLU A 245 25.51 0.86 10.30
CA GLU A 245 26.92 1.19 10.37
C GLU A 245 27.23 1.87 11.70
N GLN A 246 28.31 1.46 12.35
CA GLN A 246 28.85 2.15 13.51
C GLN A 246 30.18 2.84 13.18
N HIS A 247 30.23 4.15 13.41
CA HIS A 247 31.42 4.98 13.31
C HIS A 247 31.89 5.43 14.70
N GLU A 248 33.16 5.21 15.01
CA GLU A 248 33.82 5.68 16.24
C GLU A 248 34.74 6.85 15.88
N ARG A 249 34.65 7.98 16.59
CA ARG A 249 35.56 9.12 16.45
C ARG A 249 36.57 9.14 17.58
#